data_AF-A0A6J4QW52-F1
#
_entry.id   AF-A0A6J4QW52-F1
#
_cell.length_a   1.000
_cell.length_b   1.000
_cell.length_c   1.000
_cell.angle_alpha   90.00
_cell.angle_beta   90.00
_cell.angle_gamma   90.00
#
_symmetry.space_group_name_H-M   'P 1'
#
loop_
_entity.id
_entity.type
_entity.pdbx_description
1 polymer ?
#
loop_
_entity_poly.entity_id
_entity_poly.type
_entity_poly.pdbx_seq_one_letter_code
_entity_poly.pdbx_strand_id
1 'polypeptide(L)'
;MQTVNFLVAMLGRDSIYTRGFASEATTMSDESIQGGLGILRAVKEDIKGGYLTDLRTLISAEVFTDFLKMAGHLYEAGYKDPAASLAGAVLEDGLRKIASVNEIKLKAREDLSSLNRKVADKNVYNRLVQKKVQVWTGVRNHADHGEFGEYSSQNVADMIRGIEKFLADYLQ
;
A
#
# COMPACT_ATOMS: atom_id res chain seq x y z
N MET A 1 -24.45 20.50 -8.24
CA MET A 1 -23.72 20.50 -6.95
C MET A 1 -23.21 19.13 -6.52
N GLN A 2 -24.00 18.04 -6.57
CA GLN A 2 -23.52 16.71 -6.13
C GLN A 2 -22.29 16.21 -6.91
N THR A 3 -22.27 16.36 -8.24
CA THR A 3 -21.15 15.89 -9.08
C THR A 3 -19.83 16.61 -8.79
N VAL A 4 -19.87 17.94 -8.59
CA VAL A 4 -18.67 18.72 -8.22
C VAL A 4 -18.15 18.29 -6.85
N ASN A 5 -19.02 18.08 -5.87
CA ASN A 5 -18.61 17.62 -4.54
C ASN A 5 -17.97 16.23 -4.59
N PHE A 6 -18.51 15.33 -5.41
CA PHE A 6 -17.89 14.02 -5.66
C PHE A 6 -16.49 14.16 -6.28
N LEU A 7 -16.33 14.98 -7.32
CA LEU A 7 -15.02 15.22 -7.95
C LEU A 7 -14.02 15.87 -6.99
N VAL A 8 -14.44 16.84 -6.18
CA VAL A 8 -13.59 17.44 -5.13
C VAL A 8 -13.14 16.39 -4.11
N ALA A 9 -14.06 15.51 -3.66
CA ALA A 9 -13.74 14.48 -2.68
C ALA A 9 -12.80 13.40 -3.25
N MET A 10 -12.97 13.04 -4.52
CA MET A 10 -12.20 11.97 -5.17
C MET A 10 -10.85 12.43 -5.73
N LEU A 11 -10.80 13.63 -6.32
CA LEU A 11 -9.66 14.10 -7.13
C LEU A 11 -9.02 15.37 -6.55
N GLY A 12 -9.61 15.96 -5.52
CA GLY A 12 -9.20 17.25 -4.97
C GLY A 12 -9.80 18.44 -5.73
N ARG A 13 -9.82 19.59 -5.06
CA ARG A 13 -10.40 20.84 -5.60
C ARG A 13 -9.60 21.38 -6.79
N ASP A 14 -8.29 21.17 -6.79
CA ASP A 14 -7.37 21.71 -7.80
C ASP A 14 -7.11 20.78 -8.99
N SER A 15 -7.74 19.59 -9.02
CA SER A 15 -7.64 18.69 -10.16
C SER A 15 -8.14 19.35 -11.45
N ILE A 16 -7.47 19.02 -12.56
CA ILE A 16 -7.88 19.45 -13.91
C ILE A 16 -9.32 19.04 -14.21
N TYR A 17 -9.76 17.87 -13.72
CA TYR A 17 -11.11 17.36 -13.90
C TYR A 17 -12.13 18.13 -13.07
N THR A 18 -11.81 18.42 -11.81
CA THR A 18 -12.69 19.16 -10.91
C THR A 18 -12.88 20.60 -11.37
N ARG A 19 -11.78 21.28 -11.74
CA ARG A 19 -11.85 22.66 -12.26
C ARG A 19 -12.54 22.73 -13.61
N GLY A 20 -12.19 21.85 -14.54
CA GLY A 20 -12.81 21.79 -15.87
C GLY A 20 -14.32 21.53 -15.79
N PHE A 21 -14.76 20.57 -14.96
CA PHE A 21 -16.18 20.30 -14.82
C PHE A 21 -16.93 21.48 -14.18
N ALA A 22 -16.33 22.14 -13.18
CA ALA A 22 -16.93 23.30 -12.54
C ALA A 22 -17.04 24.52 -13.47
N SER A 23 -16.13 24.67 -14.45
CA SER A 23 -16.19 25.76 -15.44
C SER A 23 -17.10 25.46 -16.63
N GLU A 24 -17.11 24.23 -17.13
CA GLU A 24 -17.85 23.87 -18.34
C GLU A 24 -19.31 23.47 -18.08
N ALA A 25 -19.61 22.80 -16.96
CA ALA A 25 -20.96 22.35 -16.65
C ALA A 25 -21.77 23.40 -15.85
N THR A 26 -21.86 24.63 -16.36
CA THR A 26 -22.45 25.78 -15.65
C THR A 26 -23.87 26.13 -16.10
N THR A 27 -24.26 25.74 -17.31
CA THR A 27 -25.57 26.06 -17.89
C THR A 27 -26.25 24.80 -18.46
N MET A 28 -27.53 24.93 -18.84
CA MET A 28 -28.28 23.85 -19.52
C MET A 28 -28.14 23.87 -21.05
N SER A 29 -27.11 24.54 -21.59
CA SER A 29 -26.84 24.49 -23.03
C SER A 29 -26.26 23.12 -23.43
N ASP A 30 -26.52 22.72 -24.67
CA ASP A 30 -25.96 21.48 -25.22
C ASP A 30 -24.42 21.45 -25.12
N GLU A 31 -23.75 22.57 -25.36
CA GLU A 31 -22.29 22.68 -25.25
C GLU A 31 -21.80 22.41 -23.82
N SER A 32 -22.42 23.02 -22.81
CA SER A 32 -22.09 22.78 -21.39
C SER A 32 -22.35 21.33 -20.97
N ILE A 33 -23.43 20.73 -21.47
CA ILE A 33 -23.77 19.33 -21.22
C ILE A 33 -22.73 18.40 -21.84
N GLN A 34 -22.32 18.65 -23.09
CA GLN A 34 -21.31 17.84 -23.77
C GLN A 34 -19.94 17.96 -23.12
N GLY A 35 -19.50 19.17 -22.75
CA GLY A 35 -18.24 19.40 -22.04
C GLY A 35 -18.19 18.66 -20.71
N GLY A 36 -19.22 18.83 -19.88
CA GLY A 36 -19.36 18.11 -18.61
C GLY A 36 -19.36 16.59 -18.78
N LEU A 37 -20.07 16.05 -19.78
CA LEU A 37 -20.07 14.62 -20.08
C LEU A 37 -18.70 14.13 -20.57
N GLY A 38 -17.99 14.92 -21.37
CA GLY A 38 -16.63 14.62 -21.84
C GLY A 38 -15.66 14.45 -20.68
N ILE A 39 -15.71 15.37 -19.72
CA ILE A 39 -14.87 15.32 -18.51
C ILE A 39 -15.22 14.11 -17.65
N LEU A 40 -16.50 13.83 -17.42
CA LEU A 40 -16.91 12.64 -16.66
C LEU A 40 -16.51 11.33 -17.35
N ARG A 41 -16.51 11.29 -18.69
CA ARG A 41 -15.98 10.15 -19.45
C ARG A 41 -14.48 10.00 -19.26
N ALA A 42 -13.71 11.08 -19.35
CA ALA A 42 -12.26 11.04 -19.10
C ALA A 42 -11.96 10.53 -17.68
N VAL A 43 -12.62 11.08 -16.66
CA VAL A 43 -12.49 10.61 -15.27
C VAL A 43 -12.82 9.12 -15.15
N LYS A 44 -13.91 8.66 -15.78
CA LYS A 44 -14.30 7.25 -15.77
C LYS A 44 -13.24 6.37 -16.44
N GLU A 45 -12.69 6.78 -17.57
CA GLU A 45 -11.66 6.02 -18.28
C GLU A 45 -10.34 5.98 -17.51
N ASP A 46 -9.91 7.07 -16.88
CA ASP A 46 -8.72 7.08 -16.00
C ASP A 46 -8.89 6.17 -14.78
N ILE A 47 -10.08 6.19 -14.16
CA ILE A 47 -10.39 5.28 -13.04
C ILE A 47 -10.34 3.83 -13.51
N LYS A 48 -10.94 3.53 -14.66
CA LYS A 48 -10.90 2.19 -15.26
C LYS A 48 -9.49 1.79 -15.71
N GLY A 49 -8.69 2.76 -16.12
CA GLY A 49 -7.31 2.60 -16.53
C GLY A 49 -6.34 2.35 -15.37
N GLY A 50 -6.81 2.34 -14.13
CA GLY A 50 -6.01 1.99 -12.96
C GLY A 50 -5.36 3.16 -12.24
N TYR A 51 -5.52 4.40 -12.71
CA TYR A 51 -4.79 5.57 -12.20
C TYR A 51 -4.96 5.80 -10.69
N LEU A 52 -6.17 5.56 -10.15
CA LEU A 52 -6.41 5.67 -8.70
C LEU A 52 -5.77 4.54 -7.89
N THR A 53 -5.64 3.35 -8.48
CA THR A 53 -4.95 2.22 -7.86
C THR A 53 -3.46 2.54 -7.78
N ASP A 54 -2.87 3.01 -8.88
CA ASP A 54 -1.46 3.40 -8.95
C ASP A 54 -1.13 4.50 -7.93
N LEU A 55 -1.96 5.54 -7.85
CA LEU A 55 -1.79 6.61 -6.85
C LEU A 55 -1.83 6.08 -5.42
N ARG A 56 -2.76 5.17 -5.10
CA ARG A 56 -2.85 4.55 -3.78
C ARG A 56 -1.61 3.70 -3.49
N THR A 57 -1.07 3.00 -4.49
CA THR A 57 0.17 2.23 -4.36
C THR A 57 1.35 3.14 -4.06
N LEU A 58 1.48 4.27 -4.79
CA LEU A 58 2.53 5.27 -4.56
C LEU A 58 2.49 5.86 -3.16
N ILE A 59 1.31 6.30 -2.70
CA ILE A 59 1.12 6.81 -1.34
C ILE A 59 1.46 5.75 -0.31
N SER A 60 1.08 4.49 -0.57
CA SER A 60 1.41 3.38 0.33
C SER A 60 2.91 3.15 0.43
N ALA A 61 3.64 3.21 -0.69
CA ALA A 61 5.09 3.08 -0.71
C ALA A 61 5.78 4.21 0.07
N GLU A 62 5.29 5.45 -0.04
CA GLU A 62 5.79 6.58 0.74
C GLU A 62 5.58 6.38 2.25
N VAL A 63 4.35 6.03 2.65
CA VAL A 63 4.01 5.76 4.05
C VAL A 63 4.84 4.61 4.63
N PHE A 64 5.03 3.53 3.87
CA PHE A 64 5.89 2.41 4.28
C PHE A 64 7.35 2.80 4.42
N THR A 65 7.86 3.62 3.50
CA THR A 65 9.22 4.16 3.56
C THR A 65 9.43 4.93 4.86
N ASP A 66 8.48 5.78 5.24
CA ASP A 66 8.57 6.57 6.47
C ASP A 66 8.48 5.70 7.74
N PHE A 67 7.60 4.69 7.78
CA PHE A 67 7.55 3.75 8.91
C PHE A 67 8.81 2.87 9.01
N LEU A 68 9.41 2.47 7.90
CA LEU A 68 10.68 1.73 7.92
C LEU A 68 11.84 2.61 8.37
N LYS A 69 11.86 3.90 8.01
CA LYS A 69 12.82 4.88 8.57
C LYS A 69 12.64 5.03 10.07
N MET A 70 11.39 5.13 10.56
CA MET A 70 11.10 5.16 11.99
C MET A 70 11.59 3.89 12.70
N ALA A 71 11.38 2.71 12.10
CA ALA A 71 11.93 1.45 12.62
C ALA A 71 13.46 1.48 12.64
N GLY A 72 14.10 2.05 11.61
CA GLY A 72 15.54 2.31 11.57
C GLY A 72 16.02 3.20 12.71
N HIS A 73 15.34 4.31 13.00
CA HIS A 73 15.69 5.19 14.11
C HIS A 73 15.55 4.51 15.47
N LEU A 74 14.49 3.72 15.68
CA LEU A 74 14.34 2.90 16.88
C LEU A 74 15.50 1.91 17.03
N TYR A 75 15.87 1.25 15.93
CA TYR A 75 16.98 0.32 15.89
C TYR A 75 18.31 0.99 16.26
N GLU A 76 18.63 2.14 15.65
CA GLU A 76 19.85 2.93 15.91
C GLU A 76 19.92 3.40 17.37
N ALA A 77 18.78 3.70 17.99
CA ALA A 77 18.68 4.06 19.39
C ALA A 77 18.74 2.86 20.37
N GLY A 78 18.96 1.64 19.87
CA GLY A 78 19.07 0.41 20.67
C GLY A 78 17.74 -0.25 21.02
N TYR A 79 16.62 0.26 20.50
CA TYR A 79 15.29 -0.29 20.73
C TYR A 79 14.95 -1.37 19.68
N LYS A 80 15.67 -2.48 19.69
CA LYS A 80 15.55 -3.56 18.68
C LYS A 80 14.14 -4.17 18.61
N ASP A 81 13.48 -4.33 19.76
CA ASP A 81 12.21 -5.04 19.85
C ASP A 81 11.03 -4.23 19.28
N PRO A 82 10.83 -2.93 19.64
CA PRO A 82 9.82 -2.12 18.97
C PRO A 82 10.17 -1.81 17.52
N ALA A 83 11.46 -1.77 17.14
CA ALA A 83 11.85 -1.69 15.73
C ALA A 83 11.38 -2.92 14.93
N ALA A 84 11.54 -4.12 15.48
CA ALA A 84 11.07 -5.37 14.89
C ALA A 84 9.54 -5.41 14.75
N SER A 85 8.81 -4.98 15.79
CA SER A 85 7.35 -4.90 15.77
C SER A 85 6.85 -3.92 14.70
N LEU A 86 7.43 -2.71 14.62
CA LEU A 86 7.05 -1.70 13.63
C LEU A 86 7.35 -2.13 12.19
N ALA A 87 8.56 -2.66 11.93
CA ALA A 87 8.89 -3.21 10.62
C ALA A 87 7.98 -4.38 10.24
N GLY A 88 7.61 -5.21 11.22
CA GLY A 88 6.67 -6.30 11.06
C GLY A 88 5.27 -5.86 10.65
N ALA A 89 4.77 -4.77 11.22
CA ALA A 89 3.50 -4.16 10.83
C ALA A 89 3.53 -3.66 9.37
N VAL A 90 4.65 -3.06 8.94
CA VAL A 90 4.85 -2.64 7.55
C VAL A 90 4.84 -3.84 6.59
N LEU A 91 5.51 -4.95 6.95
CA LEU A 91 5.48 -6.18 6.15
C LEU A 91 4.06 -6.74 6.01
N GLU A 92 3.27 -6.76 7.08
CA GLU A 92 1.89 -7.26 7.04
C GLU A 92 1.01 -6.40 6.13
N ASP A 93 1.02 -5.08 6.30
CA ASP A 93 0.20 -4.19 5.45
C ASP A 93 0.67 -4.25 3.99
N GLY A 94 1.98 -4.30 3.76
CA GLY A 94 2.57 -4.48 2.44
C GLY A 94 2.10 -5.76 1.75
N LEU A 95 2.14 -6.91 2.43
CA LEU A 95 1.62 -8.18 1.90
C LEU A 95 0.12 -8.15 1.62
N ARG A 96 -0.66 -7.46 2.46
CA ARG A 96 -2.11 -7.29 2.23
C ARG A 96 -2.37 -6.46 0.97
N LYS A 97 -1.60 -5.41 0.73
CA LYS A 97 -1.69 -4.60 -0.48
C LYS A 97 -1.22 -5.34 -1.72
N ILE A 98 -0.10 -6.07 -1.65
CA ILE A 98 0.36 -6.96 -2.73
C ILE A 98 -0.73 -7.97 -3.10
N ALA A 99 -1.35 -8.61 -2.10
CA ALA A 99 -2.47 -9.52 -2.33
C ALA A 99 -3.66 -8.82 -2.99
N SER A 100 -3.99 -7.59 -2.56
CA SER A 100 -5.09 -6.80 -3.14
C SER A 100 -4.85 -6.43 -4.60
N VAL A 101 -3.65 -5.95 -4.93
CA VAL A 101 -3.26 -5.58 -6.31
C VAL A 101 -3.31 -6.81 -7.23
N ASN A 102 -2.91 -7.98 -6.72
CA ASN A 102 -2.93 -9.24 -7.46
C ASN A 102 -4.28 -9.99 -7.37
N GLU A 103 -5.35 -9.30 -6.93
CA GLU A 103 -6.72 -9.83 -6.83
C GLU A 103 -6.85 -11.14 -6.02
N ILE A 104 -5.99 -11.32 -5.01
CA ILE A 104 -5.95 -12.51 -4.16
C ILE A 104 -6.97 -12.38 -3.04
N LYS A 105 -7.95 -13.29 -3.01
CA LYS A 105 -9.00 -13.30 -1.96
C LYS A 105 -8.44 -13.71 -0.59
N LEU A 106 -8.59 -12.80 0.38
CA LEU A 106 -8.22 -13.00 1.78
C LEU A 106 -9.45 -13.22 2.66
N LYS A 107 -9.27 -13.95 3.77
CA LYS A 107 -10.28 -14.01 4.84
C LYS A 107 -10.26 -12.71 5.65
N ALA A 108 -11.37 -12.41 6.34
CA ALA A 108 -11.48 -11.23 7.20
C ALA A 108 -10.38 -11.16 8.28
N ARG A 109 -9.95 -12.32 8.80
CA ARG A 109 -8.78 -12.46 9.67
C ARG A 109 -7.83 -13.49 9.09
N GLU A 110 -7.04 -13.07 8.11
CA GLU A 110 -5.94 -13.87 7.58
C GLU A 110 -4.67 -13.63 8.41
N ASP A 111 -4.05 -14.69 8.91
CA ASP A 111 -2.73 -14.61 9.53
C ASP A 111 -1.62 -14.39 8.50
N LEU A 112 -0.50 -13.80 8.93
CA LEU A 112 0.59 -13.39 8.06
C LEU A 112 1.24 -14.57 7.32
N SER A 113 1.32 -15.75 7.96
CA SER A 113 1.87 -16.97 7.36
C SER A 113 1.00 -17.49 6.23
N SER A 114 -0.32 -17.53 6.44
CA SER A 114 -1.30 -17.91 5.43
C SER A 114 -1.35 -16.90 4.28
N LEU A 115 -1.27 -15.60 4.59
CA LEU A 115 -1.17 -14.52 3.60
C LEU A 115 0.06 -14.70 2.70
N ASN A 116 1.25 -14.84 3.28
CA ASN A 116 2.50 -15.09 2.53
C ASN A 116 2.40 -16.33 1.63
N ARG A 117 1.85 -17.43 2.16
CA ARG A 117 1.64 -18.66 1.36
C ARG A 117 0.73 -18.40 0.16
N LYS A 118 -0.41 -17.74 0.36
CA LYS A 118 -1.36 -17.45 -0.73
C LYS A 118 -0.74 -16.60 -1.84
N VAL A 119 0.05 -15.59 -1.47
CA VAL A 119 0.73 -14.72 -2.43
C VAL A 119 1.79 -15.51 -3.22
N ALA A 120 2.57 -16.36 -2.55
CA ALA A 120 3.54 -17.24 -3.21
C ALA A 120 2.88 -18.30 -4.11
N ASP A 121 1.76 -18.89 -3.69
CA ASP A 121 1.02 -19.91 -4.46
C ASP A 121 0.41 -19.33 -5.74
N LYS A 122 0.22 -18.01 -5.79
CA LYS A 122 -0.17 -17.26 -7.00
C LYS A 122 1.02 -16.85 -7.88
N ASN A 123 2.23 -17.29 -7.54
CA ASN A 123 3.48 -16.98 -8.25
C ASN A 123 3.80 -15.48 -8.32
N VAL A 124 3.25 -14.65 -7.43
CA VAL A 124 3.65 -13.22 -7.33
C VAL A 124 5.13 -13.11 -6.98
N TYR A 125 5.61 -14.02 -6.14
CA TYR A 125 7.04 -14.23 -5.91
C TYR A 125 7.35 -15.72 -5.73
N ASN A 126 8.62 -16.08 -5.92
CA ASN A 126 9.06 -17.47 -5.85
C ASN A 126 9.20 -17.98 -4.40
N ARG A 127 9.43 -19.29 -4.27
CA ARG A 127 9.59 -19.97 -2.96
C ARG A 127 10.80 -19.48 -2.15
N LEU A 128 11.83 -18.93 -2.80
CA LEU A 128 12.98 -18.38 -2.08
C LEU A 128 12.59 -17.07 -1.37
N VAL A 129 11.83 -16.19 -2.04
CA VAL A 129 11.30 -14.97 -1.45
C VAL A 129 10.29 -15.32 -0.34
N GLN A 130 9.44 -16.32 -0.55
CA GLN A 130 8.51 -16.80 0.48
C GLN A 130 9.24 -17.15 1.79
N LYS A 131 10.38 -17.85 1.71
CA LYS A 131 11.20 -18.21 2.88
C LYS A 131 11.79 -16.99 3.58
N LYS A 132 12.23 -15.96 2.83
CA LYS A 132 12.71 -14.70 3.43
C LYS A 132 11.60 -14.01 4.22
N VAL A 133 10.40 -13.91 3.63
CA VAL A 133 9.22 -13.37 4.30
C VAL A 133 8.87 -14.17 5.57
N GLN A 134 8.97 -15.50 5.53
CA GLN A 134 8.76 -16.36 6.72
C GLN A 134 9.73 -16.03 7.86
N VAL A 135 11.01 -15.76 7.55
CA VAL A 135 11.99 -15.35 8.56
C VAL A 135 11.57 -14.04 9.23
N TRP A 136 11.18 -13.03 8.46
CA TRP A 136 10.74 -11.74 8.99
C TRP A 136 9.43 -11.86 9.79
N THR A 137 8.50 -12.70 9.34
CA THR A 137 7.30 -13.05 10.10
C THR A 137 7.65 -13.67 11.45
N GLY A 138 8.66 -14.55 11.49
CA GLY A 138 9.17 -15.12 12.74
C GLY A 138 9.69 -14.06 13.69
N VAL A 139 10.58 -13.17 13.22
CA VAL A 139 11.12 -12.06 14.02
C VAL A 139 10.01 -11.17 14.58
N ARG A 140 9.04 -10.76 13.73
CA ARG A 140 7.87 -9.99 14.15
C ARG A 140 7.07 -10.72 15.23
N ASN A 141 6.81 -12.01 15.06
CA ASN A 141 5.97 -12.76 16.00
C ASN A 141 6.64 -12.85 17.37
N HIS A 142 7.94 -13.16 17.42
CA HIS A 142 8.68 -13.16 18.67
C HIS A 142 8.68 -11.76 19.33
N ALA A 143 8.83 -10.69 18.55
CA ALA A 143 8.74 -9.32 19.06
C ALA A 143 7.37 -9.01 19.68
N ASP A 144 6.28 -9.30 18.97
CA ASP A 144 4.92 -8.98 19.43
C ASP A 144 4.45 -9.86 20.61
N HIS A 145 5.11 -11.01 20.82
CA HIS A 145 4.85 -11.92 21.95
C HIS A 145 5.82 -11.75 23.12
N GLY A 146 6.79 -10.82 23.05
CA GLY A 146 7.73 -10.55 24.15
C GLY A 146 8.89 -11.55 24.25
N GLU A 147 9.09 -12.39 23.23
CA GLU A 147 10.12 -13.43 23.17
C GLU A 147 11.44 -12.86 22.62
N PHE A 148 11.94 -11.80 23.26
CA PHE A 148 13.05 -10.98 22.76
C PHE A 148 14.41 -11.71 22.65
N GLY A 149 14.53 -12.88 23.25
CA GLY A 149 15.72 -13.73 23.17
C GLY A 149 15.83 -14.56 21.89
N GLU A 150 14.73 -14.73 21.14
CA GLU A 150 14.66 -15.62 19.96
C GLU A 150 15.21 -14.97 18.68
N TYR A 151 15.55 -13.68 18.73
CA TYR A 151 16.09 -12.96 17.58
C TYR A 151 17.13 -11.92 17.99
N SER A 152 18.16 -11.79 17.15
CA SER A 152 19.26 -10.88 17.36
C SER A 152 18.98 -9.48 16.80
N SER A 153 19.76 -8.50 17.26
CA SER A 153 19.81 -7.16 16.65
C SER A 153 20.10 -7.23 15.14
N GLN A 154 20.99 -8.14 14.72
CA GLN A 154 21.30 -8.32 13.30
C GLN A 154 20.08 -8.80 12.50
N ASN A 155 19.24 -9.69 13.08
CA ASN A 155 18.02 -10.13 12.42
C ASN A 155 17.04 -8.97 12.17
N VAL A 156 16.96 -8.00 13.09
CA VAL A 156 16.12 -6.80 12.93
C VAL A 156 16.68 -5.89 11.83
N ALA A 157 17.99 -5.66 11.81
CA ALA A 157 18.64 -4.87 10.75
C ALA A 157 18.43 -5.48 9.35
N ASP A 158 18.55 -6.81 9.24
CA ASP A 158 18.33 -7.54 8.00
C ASP A 158 16.86 -7.57 7.61
N MET A 159 15.96 -7.63 8.58
CA MET A 159 14.51 -7.53 8.39
C MET A 159 14.11 -6.17 7.82
N ILE A 160 14.56 -5.05 8.39
CA ILE A 160 14.21 -3.70 7.91
C ILE A 160 14.64 -3.52 6.45
N ARG A 161 15.93 -3.79 6.14
CA ARG A 161 16.46 -3.70 4.77
C ARG A 161 15.78 -4.67 3.81
N GLY A 162 15.48 -5.87 4.30
CA GLY A 162 14.83 -6.91 3.52
C GLY A 162 13.40 -6.55 3.13
N ILE A 163 12.63 -6.00 4.07
CA ILE A 163 11.25 -5.55 3.85
C ILE A 163 11.22 -4.38 2.89
N GLU A 164 12.09 -3.38 3.06
CA GLU A 164 12.19 -2.23 2.15
C GLU A 164 12.39 -2.70 0.71
N LYS A 165 13.39 -3.56 0.49
CA LYS A 165 13.66 -4.13 -0.83
C LYS A 165 12.48 -4.95 -1.36
N PHE A 166 11.88 -5.79 -0.51
CA PHE A 166 10.74 -6.62 -0.89
C PHE A 166 9.55 -5.78 -1.35
N LEU A 167 9.21 -4.71 -0.64
CA LEU A 167 8.10 -3.84 -1.05
C LEU A 167 8.42 -3.09 -2.34
N ALA A 168 9.66 -2.61 -2.52
CA ALA A 168 10.06 -2.00 -3.78
C ALA A 168 9.95 -2.95 -4.99
N ASP A 169 10.26 -4.24 -4.78
CA ASP A 169 10.26 -5.25 -5.84
C ASP A 169 8.83 -5.76 -6.16
N TYR A 170 7.87 -5.73 -5.21
CA TYR A 170 6.57 -6.42 -5.35
C TYR A 170 5.31 -5.59 -5.15
N LEU A 171 5.40 -4.38 -4.59
CA LEU A 171 4.27 -3.47 -4.42
C LEU A 171 4.24 -2.46 -5.57
N GLN A 172 3.67 -2.87 -6.71
CA GLN A 172 3.51 -2.06 -7.92
C GLN A 172 2.05 -2.04 -8.35
#